data_AF-A0A558BZ51-F1
#
_entry.id   AF-A0A558BZ51-F1
#
_cell.length_a   1.000
_cell.length_b   1.000
_cell.length_c   1.000
_cell.angle_alpha   90.00
_cell.angle_beta   90.00
_cell.angle_gamma   90.00
#
_symmetry.space_group_name_H-M   'P 1'
#
loop_
_entity.id
_entity.type
_entity.pdbx_description
1 polymer ?
#
loop_
_entity_poly.entity_id
_entity_poly.type
_entity_poly.pdbx_seq_one_letter_code
_entity_poly.pdbx_strand_id
1 'polypeptide(L)'
;MILERLKASWLVALLLLVGYAAAAQAVLHKDLKKDFGALGNGRANDHAAFVRAADFFNQRAKTPAGAGRAVLHIPAGVYRIGQPNTSSLGDALSFVGCRNLSIVGADSATTEIRYADSLRYGAFDPTTHAVYESPKAFFTEWSWGVGGGIAMSLQDCENVQVTNLTINGNSEHLLVGGHWGDTGIQQSFDGIFVRNSRHVRLSKLAVHHFGRDGIQVLSHLAKKLDDPAQEDILLENSRFDYNGRQGLSITGVNGLRAVNCSFSHTGRVVIPALGKPLYSNPGAGVDIEPEGGYVANVRLENCRFVDNAGQGIVSDRYGDGPPTTKNIVIRNCLLWGITNWSAWVRQTDFLFENCRIYGAFVTGCALRTEATRFVGCTFEDRPYHGQPAYGQHLVYSNKEARAMSFTNCRFVGTRNGLLYAATAAADSASAFRLQNCTFVLNQAEPPLGVDNLLTNVVFSGVTTVEGGPQRATPAPASFGLGTAEAEKSIVVRSGGQLRLLAPGCRYLVQNGLTIGQPGARGAARVLVGPDNILALKQVPGKEPELYIGPQAQLVIKKGGALELPPHTQVTIAGQLLIEDGAYFFQDPQAKVITTGRGKLHLVQGALRSKHPELSAAYSQASTD
;
A
#
# COMPACT_ATOMS: atom_id res chain seq x y z
N MET A 1 -31.48 66.94 -33.47
CA MET A 1 -30.74 66.80 -32.20
C MET A 1 -30.69 65.37 -31.63
N ILE A 2 -31.12 64.32 -32.35
CA ILE A 2 -31.05 62.91 -31.90
C ILE A 2 -30.13 62.04 -32.79
N LEU A 3 -29.79 62.50 -34.00
CA LEU A 3 -28.97 61.74 -34.95
C LEU A 3 -27.44 61.90 -34.79
N GLU A 4 -26.97 62.86 -33.99
CA GLU A 4 -25.53 63.06 -33.75
C GLU A 4 -25.00 62.33 -32.49
N ARG A 5 -25.88 61.90 -31.57
CA ARG A 5 -25.45 61.16 -30.36
C ARG A 5 -25.26 59.66 -30.57
N LEU A 6 -25.74 59.10 -31.69
CA LEU A 6 -25.61 57.67 -32.02
C LEU A 6 -24.32 57.31 -32.76
N LYS A 7 -23.62 58.26 -33.38
CA LYS A 7 -22.34 58.00 -34.08
C LYS A 7 -21.13 57.96 -33.14
N ALA A 8 -21.20 58.61 -31.97
CA ALA A 8 -20.13 58.58 -30.98
C ALA A 8 -20.08 57.25 -30.17
N SER A 9 -21.19 56.53 -30.06
CA SER A 9 -21.25 55.29 -29.25
C SER A 9 -20.73 54.04 -29.98
N TRP A 10 -20.77 54.02 -31.31
CA TRP A 10 -20.25 52.90 -32.11
C TRP A 10 -18.74 52.98 -32.34
N LEU A 11 -18.15 54.19 -32.40
CA LEU A 11 -16.69 54.34 -32.49
C LEU A 11 -15.98 53.94 -31.19
N VAL A 12 -16.60 54.21 -30.02
CA VAL A 12 -16.05 53.79 -28.72
C VAL A 12 -16.16 52.27 -28.53
N ALA A 13 -17.24 51.64 -29.01
CA ALA A 13 -17.38 50.18 -28.98
C ALA A 13 -16.42 49.46 -29.95
N LEU A 14 -16.13 50.04 -31.11
CA LEU A 14 -15.15 49.48 -32.06
C LEU A 14 -13.69 49.70 -31.60
N LEU A 15 -13.39 50.80 -30.90
CA LEU A 15 -12.07 51.03 -30.29
C LEU A 15 -11.81 50.20 -29.02
N LEU A 16 -12.86 49.68 -28.36
CA LEU A 16 -12.73 48.73 -27.25
C LEU A 16 -12.61 47.26 -27.69
N LEU A 17 -12.92 46.94 -28.96
CA LEU A 17 -12.82 45.58 -29.52
C LEU A 17 -11.50 45.31 -30.27
N VAL A 18 -10.67 46.33 -30.52
CA VAL A 18 -9.37 46.20 -31.24
C VAL A 18 -8.18 46.00 -30.28
N GLY A 19 -8.41 45.98 -28.97
CA GLY A 19 -7.34 46.06 -27.96
C GLY A 19 -7.03 44.81 -27.14
N TYR A 20 -7.44 43.60 -27.52
CA TYR A 20 -7.04 42.38 -26.79
C TYR A 20 -6.81 41.18 -27.73
N ALA A 21 -6.09 41.40 -28.83
CA ALA A 21 -5.27 40.30 -29.33
C ALA A 21 -4.18 40.06 -28.27
N ALA A 22 -4.40 39.09 -27.37
CA ALA A 22 -3.36 38.66 -26.44
C ALA A 22 -2.16 38.22 -27.28
N ALA A 23 -1.19 39.12 -27.45
CA ALA A 23 0.04 38.82 -28.13
C ALA A 23 0.64 37.61 -27.42
N ALA A 24 0.78 36.50 -28.14
CA ALA A 24 1.37 35.29 -27.60
C ALA A 24 2.75 35.67 -27.04
N GLN A 25 2.89 35.70 -25.72
CA GLN A 25 4.16 36.02 -25.08
C GLN A 25 5.21 35.02 -25.57
N ALA A 26 6.32 35.53 -26.10
CA ALA A 26 7.44 34.71 -26.54
C ALA A 26 7.91 33.82 -25.38
N VAL A 27 8.18 32.55 -25.68
CA VAL A 27 8.73 31.61 -24.70
C VAL A 27 10.19 31.97 -24.44
N LEU A 28 10.57 32.15 -23.17
CA LEU A 28 11.97 32.36 -22.79
C LEU A 28 12.71 31.02 -22.82
N HIS A 29 13.80 30.94 -23.58
CA HIS A 29 14.65 29.75 -23.63
C HIS A 29 16.00 30.03 -22.97
N LYS A 30 16.43 29.12 -22.09
CA LYS A 30 17.76 29.08 -21.50
C LYS A 30 18.36 27.69 -21.63
N ASP A 31 19.65 27.62 -21.90
CA ASP A 31 20.42 26.40 -22.05
C ASP A 31 21.49 26.30 -20.96
N LEU A 32 21.53 25.18 -20.23
CA LEU A 32 22.42 25.03 -19.08
C LEU A 32 23.91 25.24 -19.43
N LYS A 33 24.35 24.78 -20.60
CA LYS A 33 25.74 24.93 -21.03
C LYS A 33 26.01 26.36 -21.49
N LYS A 34 25.17 26.88 -22.40
CA LYS A 34 25.42 28.18 -23.04
C LYS A 34 25.19 29.36 -22.13
N ASP A 35 24.12 29.35 -21.34
CA ASP A 35 23.72 30.49 -20.51
C ASP A 35 24.31 30.46 -19.10
N PHE A 36 24.60 29.26 -18.57
CA PHE A 36 25.03 29.11 -17.18
C PHE A 36 26.40 28.45 -17.03
N GLY A 37 27.05 28.05 -18.12
CA GLY A 37 28.45 27.61 -18.12
C GLY A 37 28.69 26.18 -17.62
N ALA A 38 27.67 25.33 -17.60
CA ALA A 38 27.87 23.91 -17.31
C ALA A 38 28.66 23.22 -18.44
N LEU A 39 29.47 22.22 -18.10
CA LEU A 39 30.26 21.44 -19.05
C LEU A 39 29.59 20.10 -19.39
N GLY A 40 29.03 19.40 -18.40
CA GLY A 40 28.34 18.13 -18.61
C GLY A 40 29.24 17.01 -19.12
N ASN A 41 30.52 17.01 -18.73
CA ASN A 41 31.56 16.09 -19.20
C ASN A 41 31.87 14.94 -18.22
N GLY A 42 31.10 14.79 -17.16
CA GLY A 42 31.26 13.79 -16.10
C GLY A 42 32.44 14.01 -15.16
N ARG A 43 33.21 15.10 -15.33
CA ARG A 43 34.42 15.38 -14.55
C ARG A 43 34.33 16.71 -13.81
N ALA A 44 33.99 17.76 -14.54
CA ALA A 44 33.86 19.11 -14.02
C ALA A 44 32.69 19.21 -13.03
N ASN A 45 32.86 20.04 -12.01
CA ASN A 45 31.80 20.32 -11.06
C ASN A 45 30.87 21.41 -11.61
N ASP A 46 29.70 21.00 -12.03
CA ASP A 46 28.66 21.84 -12.63
C ASP A 46 27.68 22.43 -11.59
N HIS A 47 27.89 22.18 -10.29
CA HIS A 47 26.99 22.62 -9.22
C HIS A 47 26.69 24.12 -9.27
N ALA A 48 27.72 24.95 -9.45
CA ALA A 48 27.55 26.41 -9.52
C ALA A 48 26.74 26.86 -10.76
N ALA A 49 26.75 26.08 -11.86
CA ALA A 49 25.94 26.38 -13.03
C ALA A 49 24.45 26.12 -12.78
N PHE A 50 24.12 25.05 -12.05
CA PHE A 50 22.75 24.78 -11.61
C PHE A 50 22.23 25.84 -10.64
N VAL A 51 23.04 26.25 -9.66
CA VAL A 51 22.67 27.34 -8.72
C VAL A 51 22.38 28.64 -9.49
N ARG A 52 23.25 29.03 -10.43
CA ARG A 52 23.01 30.21 -11.28
C ARG A 52 21.73 30.10 -12.11
N ALA A 53 21.43 28.91 -12.64
CA ALA A 53 20.20 28.68 -13.38
C ALA A 53 18.97 28.86 -12.50
N ALA A 54 18.97 28.26 -11.31
CA ALA A 54 17.90 28.41 -10.33
C ALA A 54 17.70 29.88 -9.91
N ASP A 55 18.79 30.58 -9.58
CA ASP A 55 18.77 32.00 -9.22
C ASP A 55 18.16 32.87 -10.31
N PHE A 56 18.50 32.62 -11.58
CA PHE A 56 17.93 33.34 -12.71
C PHE A 56 16.40 33.19 -12.77
N PHE A 57 15.88 31.97 -12.63
CA PHE A 57 14.43 31.73 -12.66
C PHE A 57 13.71 32.26 -11.41
N ASN A 58 14.35 32.19 -10.24
CA ASN A 58 13.83 32.79 -9.01
C ASN A 58 13.74 34.31 -9.10
N GLN A 59 14.73 34.97 -9.68
CA GLN A 59 14.68 36.41 -9.93
C GLN A 59 13.58 36.75 -10.93
N ARG A 60 13.46 35.97 -12.01
CA ARG A 60 12.39 36.12 -13.00
C ARG A 60 11.01 36.02 -12.35
N ALA A 61 10.81 35.07 -11.44
CA ALA A 61 9.53 34.84 -10.75
C ALA A 61 9.05 36.07 -9.95
N LYS A 62 9.96 36.95 -9.52
CA LYS A 62 9.65 38.20 -8.80
C LYS A 62 9.21 39.35 -9.70
N THR A 63 9.22 39.16 -11.02
CA THR A 63 8.89 40.19 -12.02
C THR A 63 7.63 39.83 -12.80
N PRO A 64 6.97 40.78 -13.49
CA PRO A 64 5.85 40.48 -14.38
C PRO A 64 6.20 39.44 -15.47
N ALA A 65 7.47 39.36 -15.88
CA ALA A 65 7.93 38.36 -16.84
C ALA A 65 7.82 36.93 -16.31
N GLY A 66 7.75 36.73 -14.98
CA GLY A 66 7.53 35.45 -14.31
C GLY A 66 6.23 34.75 -14.71
N ALA A 67 5.22 35.51 -15.16
CA ALA A 67 3.96 34.95 -15.65
C ALA A 67 4.07 34.32 -17.05
N GLY A 68 5.08 34.68 -17.86
CA GLY A 68 5.28 34.11 -19.19
C GLY A 68 5.73 32.65 -19.16
N ARG A 69 5.81 31.98 -20.32
CA ARG A 69 6.38 30.63 -20.41
C ARG A 69 7.91 30.67 -20.46
N ALA A 70 8.57 29.73 -19.80
CA ALA A 70 10.01 29.60 -19.88
C ALA A 70 10.48 28.14 -19.92
N VAL A 71 11.62 27.90 -20.54
CA VAL A 71 12.26 26.59 -20.68
C VAL A 71 13.72 26.68 -20.23
N LEU A 72 14.11 25.82 -19.30
CA LEU A 72 15.50 25.45 -19.04
C LEU A 72 15.78 24.14 -19.76
N HIS A 73 16.59 24.20 -20.81
CA HIS A 73 17.11 23.03 -21.50
C HIS A 73 18.43 22.57 -20.86
N ILE A 74 18.51 21.28 -20.53
CA ILE A 74 19.72 20.62 -20.03
C ILE A 74 20.19 19.67 -21.14
N PRO A 75 21.21 20.05 -21.94
CA PRO A 75 21.70 19.20 -23.03
C PRO A 75 22.18 17.83 -22.55
N ALA A 76 22.38 16.89 -23.49
CA ALA A 76 23.03 15.62 -23.18
C ALA A 76 24.41 15.83 -22.52
N GLY A 77 24.71 14.97 -21.55
CA GLY A 77 25.92 15.04 -20.72
C GLY A 77 25.70 14.49 -19.32
N VAL A 78 26.82 14.25 -18.64
CA VAL A 78 26.85 13.91 -17.21
C VAL A 78 27.33 15.14 -16.46
N TYR A 79 26.46 15.73 -15.65
CA TYR A 79 26.74 16.95 -14.91
C TYR A 79 27.02 16.60 -13.46
N ARG A 80 28.31 16.61 -13.09
CA ARG A 80 28.73 16.25 -11.74
C ARG A 80 28.48 17.41 -10.79
N ILE A 81 27.80 17.18 -9.68
CA ILE A 81 27.46 18.21 -8.68
C ILE A 81 27.97 17.84 -7.29
N GLY A 82 28.26 18.86 -6.49
CA GLY A 82 28.74 18.71 -5.12
C GLY A 82 30.27 18.74 -4.99
N GLN A 83 30.76 19.12 -3.81
CA GLN A 83 32.19 19.19 -3.46
C GLN A 83 32.48 18.34 -2.22
N PRO A 84 33.51 17.48 -2.24
CA PRO A 84 33.99 16.82 -1.03
C PRO A 84 34.37 17.83 0.05
N ASN A 85 34.23 17.43 1.32
CA ASN A 85 34.65 18.19 2.52
C ASN A 85 33.85 19.46 2.87
N THR A 86 32.69 19.69 2.26
CA THR A 86 31.75 20.72 2.73
C THR A 86 30.85 20.16 3.84
N SER A 87 30.47 20.99 4.82
CA SER A 87 29.54 20.61 5.90
C SER A 87 28.10 20.40 5.42
N SER A 88 27.72 20.98 4.28
CA SER A 88 26.49 20.71 3.54
C SER A 88 26.61 21.28 2.12
N LEU A 89 26.03 20.60 1.12
CA LEU A 89 26.07 21.04 -0.28
C LEU A 89 25.03 22.11 -0.62
N GLY A 90 23.96 22.23 0.17
CA GLY A 90 22.77 22.97 -0.25
C GLY A 90 22.06 22.32 -1.45
N ASP A 91 20.95 22.91 -1.87
CA ASP A 91 20.16 22.42 -3.00
C ASP A 91 20.80 22.82 -4.35
N ALA A 92 20.88 21.90 -5.31
CA ALA A 92 21.49 22.21 -6.61
C ALA A 92 20.57 23.05 -7.51
N LEU A 93 19.29 22.68 -7.59
CA LEU A 93 18.25 23.40 -8.32
C LEU A 93 17.10 23.78 -7.37
N SER A 94 17.22 24.93 -6.69
CA SER A 94 16.19 25.42 -5.78
C SER A 94 15.29 26.46 -6.45
N PHE A 95 14.10 26.07 -6.86
CA PHE A 95 13.11 26.96 -7.49
C PHE A 95 12.04 27.39 -6.46
N VAL A 96 11.87 28.70 -6.30
CA VAL A 96 10.93 29.30 -5.37
C VAL A 96 10.00 30.26 -6.11
N GLY A 97 8.68 30.07 -5.97
CA GLY A 97 7.69 30.95 -6.59
C GLY A 97 7.63 30.88 -8.13
N CYS A 98 8.35 29.94 -8.75
CA CYS A 98 8.48 29.84 -10.20
C CYS A 98 7.15 29.42 -10.84
N ARG A 99 6.81 30.05 -11.97
CA ARG A 99 5.58 29.77 -12.72
C ARG A 99 5.86 29.51 -14.18
N ASN A 100 5.07 28.61 -14.79
CA ASN A 100 5.09 28.31 -16.22
C ASN A 100 6.50 27.93 -16.72
N LEU A 101 7.21 27.11 -15.94
CA LEU A 101 8.59 26.71 -16.20
C LEU A 101 8.66 25.24 -16.63
N SER A 102 9.37 24.95 -17.72
CA SER A 102 9.72 23.59 -18.13
C SER A 102 11.22 23.37 -17.98
N ILE A 103 11.62 22.32 -17.28
CA ILE A 103 13.01 21.86 -17.13
C ILE A 103 13.11 20.56 -17.92
N VAL A 104 13.90 20.59 -18.99
CA VAL A 104 13.86 19.54 -20.02
C VAL A 104 15.27 19.05 -20.30
N GLY A 105 15.53 17.78 -19.99
CA GLY A 105 16.71 17.08 -20.49
C GLY A 105 16.54 16.64 -21.94
N ALA A 106 17.65 16.33 -22.62
CA ALA A 106 17.61 15.79 -23.98
C ALA A 106 16.88 14.44 -24.02
N ASP A 107 17.31 13.52 -23.16
CA ASP A 107 16.63 12.27 -22.81
C ASP A 107 17.18 11.73 -21.49
N SER A 108 16.41 10.89 -20.78
CA SER A 108 16.85 10.39 -19.46
C SER A 108 18.02 9.39 -19.53
N ALA A 109 18.35 8.83 -20.69
CA ALA A 109 19.48 7.92 -20.84
C ALA A 109 20.81 8.66 -21.11
N THR A 110 20.76 9.89 -21.60
CA THR A 110 21.96 10.68 -21.96
C THR A 110 22.12 11.98 -21.19
N THR A 111 21.09 12.45 -20.46
CA THR A 111 21.15 13.62 -19.59
C THR A 111 21.08 13.20 -18.12
N GLU A 112 22.19 13.34 -17.41
CA GLU A 112 22.32 12.93 -16.01
C GLU A 112 22.88 14.03 -15.12
N ILE A 113 22.20 14.32 -14.01
CA ILE A 113 22.73 15.10 -12.89
C ILE A 113 23.26 14.09 -11.86
N ARG A 114 24.57 14.08 -11.60
CA ARG A 114 25.21 13.06 -10.74
C ARG A 114 25.95 13.71 -9.58
N TYR A 115 25.69 13.25 -8.37
CA TYR A 115 26.45 13.66 -7.20
C TYR A 115 27.91 13.19 -7.27
N ALA A 116 28.82 14.00 -6.75
CA ALA A 116 30.25 13.72 -6.75
C ALA A 116 30.59 12.52 -5.84
N ASP A 117 31.67 11.81 -6.17
CA ASP A 117 32.23 10.79 -5.28
C ASP A 117 32.70 11.39 -3.94
N SER A 118 32.73 10.54 -2.92
CA SER A 118 33.28 10.82 -1.58
C SER A 118 32.60 11.98 -0.84
N LEU A 119 31.34 12.26 -1.17
CA LEU A 119 30.52 13.16 -0.36
C LEU A 119 30.20 12.51 0.98
N ARG A 120 30.24 13.30 2.06
CA ARG A 120 29.88 12.85 3.40
C ARG A 120 28.37 12.84 3.58
N TYR A 121 27.85 11.82 4.26
CA TYR A 121 26.43 11.73 4.61
C TYR A 121 26.26 11.03 5.95
N GLY A 122 25.63 11.69 6.94
CA GLY A 122 25.48 11.18 8.30
C GLY A 122 26.18 12.03 9.35
N ALA A 123 26.43 11.46 10.52
CA ALA A 123 27.10 12.14 11.63
C ALA A 123 28.62 11.97 11.58
N PHE A 124 29.33 13.11 11.69
CA PHE A 124 30.78 13.21 11.72
C PHE A 124 31.22 14.18 12.82
N ASP A 125 32.38 13.92 13.40
CA ASP A 125 33.00 14.86 14.34
C ASP A 125 33.32 16.19 13.62
N PRO A 126 32.86 17.34 14.13
CA PRO A 126 33.03 18.62 13.45
C PRO A 126 34.49 19.08 13.35
N THR A 127 35.38 18.58 14.22
CA THR A 127 36.79 18.99 14.29
C THR A 127 37.68 18.03 13.51
N THR A 128 37.52 16.73 13.74
CA THR A 128 38.37 15.69 13.13
C THR A 128 37.81 15.16 11.82
N HIS A 129 36.51 15.39 11.57
CA HIS A 129 35.76 14.82 10.46
C HIS A 129 35.71 13.28 10.42
N ALA A 130 36.05 12.63 11.53
CA ALA A 130 35.88 11.20 11.70
C ALA A 130 34.39 10.85 11.76
N VAL A 131 34.05 9.62 11.36
CA VAL A 131 32.70 9.07 11.55
C VAL A 131 32.34 9.13 13.03
N TYR A 132 31.17 9.64 13.36
CA TYR A 132 30.67 9.71 14.72
C TYR A 132 29.36 8.95 14.88
N GLU A 133 29.38 7.89 15.67
CA GLU A 133 28.18 7.16 16.08
C GLU A 133 27.80 7.59 17.50
N SER A 134 26.65 8.25 17.64
CA SER A 134 26.16 8.69 18.94
C SER A 134 25.81 7.49 19.84
N PRO A 135 26.06 7.54 21.15
CA PRO A 135 25.57 6.51 22.07
C PRO A 135 24.06 6.66 22.38
N LYS A 136 23.45 7.80 22.04
CA LYS A 136 22.00 8.03 22.20
C LYS A 136 21.26 7.44 21.00
N ALA A 137 20.12 6.79 21.24
CA ALA A 137 19.27 6.27 20.17
C ALA A 137 18.69 7.36 19.26
N PHE A 138 18.44 8.57 19.80
CA PHE A 138 18.05 9.74 19.04
C PHE A 138 19.16 10.79 19.10
N PHE A 139 19.66 11.20 17.94
CA PHE A 139 20.77 12.15 17.83
C PHE A 139 20.55 13.16 16.71
N THR A 140 20.45 14.45 17.05
CA THR A 140 20.12 15.51 16.09
C THR A 140 20.96 16.77 16.26
N GLU A 141 22.20 16.64 16.75
CA GLU A 141 23.10 17.79 16.90
C GLU A 141 23.59 18.26 15.51
N TRP A 142 23.16 19.46 15.12
CA TRP A 142 23.38 19.99 13.76
C TRP A 142 24.85 20.17 13.38
N SER A 143 25.73 20.48 14.33
CA SER A 143 27.18 20.63 14.05
C SER A 143 27.83 19.32 13.61
N TRP A 144 27.22 18.18 13.90
CA TRP A 144 27.72 16.85 13.54
C TRP A 144 27.09 16.31 12.26
N GLY A 145 25.92 16.81 11.87
CA GLY A 145 25.17 16.31 10.74
C GLY A 145 25.69 16.85 9.41
N VAL A 146 25.94 15.95 8.46
CA VAL A 146 26.29 16.29 7.08
C VAL A 146 25.25 15.70 6.13
N GLY A 147 24.61 16.57 5.35
CA GLY A 147 23.61 16.21 4.33
C GLY A 147 24.11 16.48 2.91
N GLY A 148 23.54 15.75 1.94
CA GLY A 148 23.77 15.98 0.51
C GLY A 148 22.92 17.11 -0.09
N GLY A 149 21.94 17.64 0.66
CA GLY A 149 20.97 18.61 0.13
C GLY A 149 19.97 17.96 -0.84
N ILE A 150 19.17 18.77 -1.52
CA ILE A 150 18.15 18.31 -2.46
C ILE A 150 18.61 18.60 -3.90
N ALA A 151 18.58 17.61 -4.79
CA ALA A 151 19.01 17.84 -6.17
C ALA A 151 18.10 18.85 -6.88
N MET A 152 16.79 18.76 -6.68
CA MET A 152 15.81 19.71 -7.19
C MET A 152 14.68 19.99 -6.18
N SER A 153 14.51 21.26 -5.82
CA SER A 153 13.48 21.73 -4.89
C SER A 153 12.50 22.64 -5.63
N LEU A 154 11.21 22.36 -5.55
CA LEU A 154 10.11 23.13 -6.13
C LEU A 154 9.23 23.65 -4.99
N GLN A 155 9.42 24.91 -4.60
CA GLN A 155 8.72 25.53 -3.47
C GLN A 155 7.80 26.64 -3.96
N ASP A 156 6.53 26.60 -3.55
CA ASP A 156 5.52 27.60 -3.91
C ASP A 156 5.42 27.83 -5.44
N CYS A 157 5.66 26.78 -6.22
CA CYS A 157 5.71 26.81 -7.67
C CYS A 157 4.35 26.48 -8.31
N GLU A 158 4.11 26.95 -9.53
CA GLU A 158 2.86 26.73 -10.26
C GLU A 158 3.09 26.41 -11.73
N ASN A 159 2.46 25.35 -12.24
CA ASN A 159 2.59 24.90 -13.63
C ASN A 159 4.07 24.69 -14.03
N VAL A 160 4.74 23.82 -13.28
CA VAL A 160 6.15 23.44 -13.51
C VAL A 160 6.22 22.03 -14.05
N GLN A 161 7.05 21.82 -15.07
CA GLN A 161 7.26 20.52 -15.69
C GLN A 161 8.73 20.13 -15.64
N VAL A 162 9.05 18.90 -15.27
CA VAL A 162 10.41 18.34 -15.29
C VAL A 162 10.37 17.05 -16.10
N THR A 163 11.19 16.97 -17.13
CA THR A 163 11.13 15.83 -18.07
C THR A 163 12.50 15.36 -18.53
N ASN A 164 12.62 14.07 -18.83
CA ASN A 164 13.75 13.48 -19.56
C ASN A 164 15.11 13.63 -18.86
N LEU A 165 15.18 13.36 -17.55
CA LEU A 165 16.42 13.46 -16.77
C LEU A 165 16.68 12.18 -15.96
N THR A 166 17.95 11.82 -15.86
CA THR A 166 18.45 11.02 -14.74
C THR A 166 18.97 11.98 -13.65
N ILE A 167 18.57 11.74 -12.40
CA ILE A 167 19.07 12.41 -11.21
C ILE A 167 19.63 11.32 -10.30
N ASN A 168 20.93 11.34 -10.08
CA ASN A 168 21.67 10.25 -9.45
C ASN A 168 22.41 10.75 -8.21
N GLY A 169 22.00 10.26 -7.03
CA GLY A 169 22.62 10.60 -5.75
C GLY A 169 23.97 9.92 -5.50
N ASN A 170 24.39 8.98 -6.36
CA ASN A 170 25.71 8.34 -6.33
C ASN A 170 26.04 7.70 -4.97
N SER A 171 25.04 7.13 -4.29
CA SER A 171 25.14 6.70 -2.89
C SER A 171 26.21 5.64 -2.65
N GLU A 172 26.49 4.78 -3.62
CA GLU A 172 27.52 3.74 -3.57
C GLU A 172 28.96 4.30 -3.39
N HIS A 173 29.16 5.58 -3.69
CA HIS A 173 30.45 6.27 -3.59
C HIS A 173 30.51 7.29 -2.43
N LEU A 174 29.56 7.25 -1.49
CA LEU A 174 29.55 8.14 -0.33
C LEU A 174 30.55 7.72 0.75
N LEU A 175 31.02 8.71 1.50
CA LEU A 175 31.58 8.52 2.84
C LEU A 175 30.42 8.58 3.83
N VAL A 176 30.01 7.44 4.36
CA VAL A 176 28.84 7.36 5.27
C VAL A 176 29.30 7.50 6.72
N GLY A 177 28.67 8.42 7.44
CA GLY A 177 28.88 8.71 8.85
C GLY A 177 28.01 7.84 9.75
N GLY A 178 27.95 8.18 11.04
CA GLY A 178 27.03 7.53 11.96
C GLY A 178 25.59 8.02 11.78
N HIS A 179 24.69 7.49 12.60
CA HIS A 179 23.28 7.85 12.53
C HIS A 179 23.04 9.34 12.87
N TRP A 180 21.97 9.89 12.28
CA TRP A 180 21.44 11.21 12.61
C TRP A 180 19.92 11.11 12.52
N GLY A 181 19.23 11.27 13.64
CA GLY A 181 17.81 10.93 13.83
C GLY A 181 17.63 9.82 14.85
N ASP A 182 16.46 9.18 14.87
CA ASP A 182 16.18 7.97 15.66
C ASP A 182 16.48 6.67 14.90
N THR A 183 16.42 6.70 13.57
CA THR A 183 16.37 5.49 12.74
C THR A 183 17.21 5.60 11.48
N GLY A 184 18.54 5.53 11.65
CA GLY A 184 19.50 5.66 10.55
C GLY A 184 19.90 7.12 10.32
N ILE A 185 20.00 7.55 9.06
CA ILE A 185 20.40 8.90 8.69
C ILE A 185 19.20 9.62 8.06
N GLN A 186 18.71 10.65 8.74
CA GLN A 186 17.56 11.46 8.32
C GLN A 186 17.95 12.85 7.80
N GLN A 187 19.25 13.07 7.57
CA GLN A 187 19.78 14.28 6.95
C GLN A 187 19.27 14.45 5.53
N SER A 188 19.13 15.70 5.07
CA SER A 188 18.64 15.99 3.71
C SER A 188 19.59 15.38 2.68
N PHE A 189 19.06 14.48 1.86
CA PHE A 189 19.76 13.94 0.70
C PHE A 189 18.74 13.35 -0.28
N ASP A 190 17.84 14.20 -0.78
CA ASP A 190 16.74 13.76 -1.65
C ASP A 190 16.98 14.11 -3.11
N GLY A 191 16.34 13.34 -3.99
CA GLY A 191 16.33 13.66 -5.42
C GLY A 191 15.48 14.88 -5.72
N ILE A 192 14.18 14.81 -5.42
CA ILE A 192 13.23 15.90 -5.69
C ILE A 192 12.43 16.23 -4.43
N PHE A 193 12.21 17.51 -4.18
CA PHE A 193 11.29 17.97 -3.14
C PHE A 193 10.26 18.91 -3.74
N VAL A 194 8.98 18.58 -3.56
CA VAL A 194 7.87 19.43 -3.99
C VAL A 194 7.16 19.95 -2.75
N ARG A 195 7.22 21.27 -2.56
CA ARG A 195 6.62 21.93 -1.41
C ARG A 195 5.60 22.97 -1.83
N ASN A 196 4.40 22.92 -1.25
CA ASN A 196 3.34 23.92 -1.42
C ASN A 196 3.13 24.36 -2.88
N SER A 197 3.23 23.43 -3.84
CA SER A 197 3.21 23.75 -5.27
C SER A 197 1.95 23.21 -5.94
N ARG A 198 1.59 23.74 -7.11
CA ARG A 198 0.43 23.28 -7.90
C ARG A 198 0.77 23.03 -9.36
N HIS A 199 0.04 22.11 -9.99
CA HIS A 199 0.19 21.74 -11.39
C HIS A 199 1.64 21.35 -11.73
N VAL A 200 2.25 20.51 -10.88
CA VAL A 200 3.61 20.01 -11.07
C VAL A 200 3.56 18.69 -11.83
N ARG A 201 4.31 18.59 -12.93
CA ARG A 201 4.41 17.35 -13.72
C ARG A 201 5.85 16.88 -13.81
N LEU A 202 6.11 15.68 -13.31
CA LEU A 202 7.41 15.02 -13.33
C LEU A 202 7.28 13.79 -14.21
N SER A 203 7.93 13.75 -15.37
CA SER A 203 7.74 12.64 -16.32
C SER A 203 9.02 12.14 -16.97
N LYS A 204 9.10 10.84 -17.23
CA LYS A 204 10.27 10.19 -17.84
C LYS A 204 11.56 10.50 -17.06
N LEU A 205 11.47 10.39 -15.73
CA LEU A 205 12.58 10.63 -14.83
C LEU A 205 13.17 9.33 -14.30
N ALA A 206 14.46 9.37 -14.03
CA ALA A 206 15.18 8.34 -13.31
C ALA A 206 15.87 8.95 -12.10
N VAL A 207 15.25 8.84 -10.93
CA VAL A 207 15.76 9.42 -9.68
C VAL A 207 16.21 8.26 -8.78
N HIS A 208 17.50 8.17 -8.47
CA HIS A 208 18.01 6.99 -7.78
C HIS A 208 19.30 7.22 -7.00
N HIS A 209 19.62 6.26 -6.14
CA HIS A 209 20.86 6.22 -5.36
C HIS A 209 21.03 7.46 -4.47
N PHE A 210 19.94 8.00 -3.96
CA PHE A 210 19.97 9.07 -2.95
C PHE A 210 20.15 8.50 -1.55
N GLY A 211 20.77 9.28 -0.65
CA GLY A 211 20.98 8.85 0.74
C GLY A 211 19.69 8.79 1.56
N ARG A 212 18.70 9.63 1.21
CA ARG A 212 17.38 9.68 1.83
C ARG A 212 16.30 9.26 0.83
N ASP A 213 15.46 10.18 0.36
CA ASP A 213 14.28 9.85 -0.44
C ASP A 213 14.48 10.17 -1.93
N GLY A 214 13.87 9.38 -2.81
CA GLY A 214 13.85 9.69 -4.24
C GLY A 214 13.08 10.97 -4.50
N ILE A 215 11.88 11.07 -3.94
CA ILE A 215 11.06 12.28 -3.96
C ILE A 215 10.27 12.44 -2.66
N GLN A 216 10.15 13.67 -2.17
CA GLN A 216 9.22 14.02 -1.11
C GLN A 216 8.22 15.08 -1.60
N VAL A 217 6.93 14.88 -1.29
CA VAL A 217 5.85 15.85 -1.52
C VAL A 217 5.26 16.27 -0.17
N LEU A 218 5.48 17.53 0.18
CA LEU A 218 5.01 18.13 1.42
C LEU A 218 4.23 19.42 1.14
N SER A 219 2.95 19.43 1.49
CA SER A 219 2.10 20.59 1.26
C SER A 219 1.19 20.85 2.44
N HIS A 220 1.09 22.14 2.77
CA HIS A 220 0.15 22.68 3.75
C HIS A 220 -0.91 23.56 3.06
N LEU A 221 -1.08 23.41 1.75
CA LEU A 221 -2.06 24.19 0.99
C LEU A 221 -3.50 23.78 1.34
N ALA A 222 -3.78 22.48 1.39
CA ALA A 222 -5.06 21.96 1.86
C ALA A 222 -5.28 22.29 3.33
N LYS A 223 -6.44 22.84 3.68
CA LYS A 223 -6.77 23.21 5.08
C LYS A 223 -7.64 22.17 5.79
N LYS A 224 -8.10 21.16 5.06
CA LYS A 224 -8.91 20.03 5.54
C LYS A 224 -8.88 18.89 4.50
N LEU A 225 -9.33 17.70 4.89
CA LEU A 225 -9.42 16.54 3.97
C LEU A 225 -10.32 16.78 2.75
N ASP A 226 -11.42 17.50 2.95
CA ASP A 226 -12.41 17.82 1.92
C ASP A 226 -12.17 19.20 1.29
N ASP A 227 -10.92 19.63 1.24
CA ASP A 227 -10.57 20.85 0.51
C ASP A 227 -10.80 20.61 -1.00
N PRO A 228 -11.63 21.42 -1.69
CA PRO A 228 -11.88 21.23 -3.11
C PRO A 228 -10.68 21.63 -3.98
N ALA A 229 -9.74 22.43 -3.45
CA ALA A 229 -8.62 22.96 -4.22
C ALA A 229 -7.46 21.95 -4.29
N GLN A 230 -7.55 21.02 -5.24
CA GLN A 230 -6.48 20.07 -5.51
C GLN A 230 -5.22 20.75 -6.08
N GLU A 231 -4.07 20.19 -5.73
CA GLU A 231 -2.73 20.65 -6.11
C GLU A 231 -2.30 20.09 -7.46
N ASP A 232 -2.86 18.98 -7.93
CA ASP A 232 -2.59 18.38 -9.25
C ASP A 232 -1.10 18.11 -9.47
N ILE A 233 -0.53 17.24 -8.62
CA ILE A 233 0.84 16.74 -8.73
C ILE A 233 0.83 15.43 -9.52
N LEU A 234 1.55 15.37 -10.64
CA LEU A 234 1.62 14.20 -11.51
C LEU A 234 3.05 13.66 -11.61
N LEU A 235 3.24 12.39 -11.26
CA LEU A 235 4.42 11.59 -11.56
C LEU A 235 4.07 10.60 -12.67
N GLU A 236 4.81 10.56 -13.76
CA GLU A 236 4.45 9.70 -14.89
C GLU A 236 5.67 9.03 -15.54
N ASN A 237 5.56 7.72 -15.82
CA ASN A 237 6.58 6.96 -16.54
C ASN A 237 7.99 7.14 -15.95
N SER A 238 8.11 7.12 -14.61
CA SER A 238 9.34 7.50 -13.90
C SER A 238 9.77 6.44 -12.88
N ARG A 239 11.05 6.40 -12.55
CA ARG A 239 11.62 5.49 -11.54
C ARG A 239 12.24 6.27 -10.38
N PHE A 240 11.95 5.84 -9.16
CA PHE A 240 12.44 6.38 -7.89
C PHE A 240 13.05 5.23 -7.07
N ASP A 241 14.06 4.59 -7.65
CA ASP A 241 14.56 3.29 -7.17
C ASP A 241 15.90 3.44 -6.43
N TYR A 242 16.28 2.45 -5.62
CA TYR A 242 17.61 2.37 -4.99
C TYR A 242 17.97 3.56 -4.06
N ASN A 243 16.97 4.22 -3.48
CA ASN A 243 17.19 5.30 -2.50
C ASN A 243 17.32 4.73 -1.07
N GLY A 244 18.08 5.38 -0.20
CA GLY A 244 18.45 4.86 1.12
C GLY A 244 17.29 4.76 2.12
N ARG A 245 16.29 5.64 2.01
CA ARG A 245 15.09 5.65 2.86
C ARG A 245 13.85 5.32 2.05
N GLN A 246 13.33 6.21 1.21
CA GLN A 246 12.11 5.92 0.45
C GLN A 246 12.21 6.21 -1.05
N GLY A 247 11.33 5.59 -1.84
CA GLY A 247 11.12 5.98 -3.22
C GLY A 247 10.33 7.29 -3.30
N LEU A 248 9.20 7.35 -2.59
CA LEU A 248 8.33 8.52 -2.50
C LEU A 248 7.77 8.70 -1.08
N SER A 249 7.98 9.88 -0.50
CA SER A 249 7.33 10.34 0.72
C SER A 249 6.16 11.26 0.38
N ILE A 250 4.97 10.95 0.89
CA ILE A 250 3.77 11.79 0.77
C ILE A 250 3.41 12.30 2.16
N THR A 251 3.93 13.49 2.50
CA THR A 251 3.76 14.04 3.84
C THR A 251 2.77 15.20 3.93
N GLY A 252 2.27 15.65 2.77
CA GLY A 252 1.07 16.49 2.65
C GLY A 252 0.79 16.77 1.17
N VAL A 253 -0.43 16.47 0.71
CA VAL A 253 -0.88 16.78 -0.65
C VAL A 253 -2.38 16.56 -0.77
N ASN A 254 -3.07 17.41 -1.53
CA ASN A 254 -4.43 17.12 -1.99
C ASN A 254 -4.44 16.97 -3.52
N GLY A 255 -4.46 15.74 -4.04
CA GLY A 255 -4.44 15.49 -5.48
C GLY A 255 -3.04 15.18 -6.02
N LEU A 256 -2.55 13.98 -5.73
CA LEU A 256 -1.33 13.41 -6.32
C LEU A 256 -1.69 12.20 -7.16
N ARG A 257 -1.12 12.09 -8.36
CA ARG A 257 -1.23 10.89 -9.20
C ARG A 257 0.16 10.41 -9.62
N ALA A 258 0.45 9.14 -9.41
CA ALA A 258 1.61 8.46 -9.97
C ALA A 258 1.14 7.40 -10.96
N VAL A 259 1.62 7.44 -12.21
CA VAL A 259 1.20 6.54 -13.28
C VAL A 259 2.41 5.87 -13.93
N ASN A 260 2.40 4.54 -14.01
CA ASN A 260 3.47 3.74 -14.61
C ASN A 260 4.84 4.02 -13.95
N CYS A 261 4.87 4.18 -12.62
CA CYS A 261 6.09 4.50 -11.88
C CYS A 261 6.68 3.28 -11.15
N SER A 262 7.97 3.37 -10.85
CA SER A 262 8.67 2.43 -9.98
C SER A 262 9.15 3.11 -8.70
N PHE A 263 8.91 2.46 -7.56
CA PHE A 263 9.41 2.85 -6.24
C PHE A 263 9.97 1.59 -5.55
N SER A 264 11.05 1.06 -6.13
CA SER A 264 11.57 -0.28 -5.83
C SER A 264 13.03 -0.25 -5.37
N HIS A 265 13.46 -1.34 -4.73
CA HIS A 265 14.85 -1.53 -4.27
C HIS A 265 15.38 -0.47 -3.30
N THR A 266 14.50 0.23 -2.58
CA THR A 266 14.93 1.17 -1.53
C THR A 266 15.71 0.42 -0.45
N GLY A 267 16.78 1.03 0.05
CA GLY A 267 17.64 0.42 1.06
C GLY A 267 18.46 -0.78 0.59
N ARG A 268 18.65 -0.97 -0.72
CA ARG A 268 19.40 -2.10 -1.30
C ARG A 268 20.82 -1.79 -1.75
N VAL A 269 21.20 -0.52 -1.83
CA VAL A 269 22.54 -0.13 -2.31
C VAL A 269 23.58 -0.47 -1.25
N VAL A 270 24.46 -1.44 -1.53
CA VAL A 270 25.58 -1.80 -0.67
C VAL A 270 26.67 -0.75 -0.77
N ILE A 271 27.08 -0.19 0.36
CA ILE A 271 28.20 0.73 0.45
C ILE A 271 29.48 -0.09 0.64
N PRO A 272 30.41 -0.10 -0.33
CA PRO A 272 31.60 -0.96 -0.26
C PRO A 272 32.42 -0.75 1.02
N ALA A 273 32.57 0.51 1.45
CA ALA A 273 33.30 0.87 2.66
C ALA A 273 32.65 0.35 3.96
N LEU A 274 31.34 0.11 3.95
CA LEU A 274 30.60 -0.42 5.11
C LEU A 274 30.34 -1.93 5.02
N GLY A 275 30.41 -2.52 3.83
CA GLY A 275 30.02 -3.91 3.58
C GLY A 275 28.54 -4.21 3.80
N LYS A 276 27.68 -3.19 3.92
CA LYS A 276 26.23 -3.31 4.18
C LYS A 276 25.42 -2.29 3.37
N PRO A 277 24.10 -2.51 3.19
CA PRO A 277 23.24 -1.56 2.52
C PRO A 277 23.14 -0.21 3.25
N LEU A 278 23.08 0.89 2.49
CA LEU A 278 22.64 2.19 2.99
C LEU A 278 21.12 2.13 3.18
N TYR A 279 20.69 2.20 4.44
CA TYR A 279 19.30 2.01 4.84
C TYR A 279 18.92 2.97 5.95
N SER A 280 17.74 3.57 5.88
CA SER A 280 17.10 4.30 6.98
C SER A 280 15.61 3.99 7.01
N ASN A 281 15.02 3.86 8.20
CA ASN A 281 13.59 3.51 8.31
C ASN A 281 12.73 4.66 7.74
N PRO A 282 11.54 4.33 7.19
CA PRO A 282 10.96 2.99 7.04
C PRO A 282 11.59 2.14 5.93
N GLY A 283 12.42 2.70 5.04
CA GLY A 283 13.01 1.91 3.95
C GLY A 283 12.02 1.59 2.83
N ALA A 284 10.89 2.30 2.74
CA ALA A 284 9.71 1.89 1.97
C ALA A 284 9.72 2.35 0.51
N GLY A 285 8.97 1.66 -0.36
CA GLY A 285 8.72 2.16 -1.72
C GLY A 285 7.97 3.49 -1.68
N VAL A 286 6.82 3.49 -1.03
CA VAL A 286 6.04 4.69 -0.74
C VAL A 286 5.72 4.77 0.74
N ASP A 287 5.96 5.94 1.33
CA ASP A 287 5.53 6.29 2.66
C ASP A 287 4.45 7.37 2.60
N ILE A 288 3.32 7.13 3.26
CA ILE A 288 2.21 8.05 3.36
C ILE A 288 2.06 8.39 4.84
N GLU A 289 2.69 9.50 5.23
CA GLU A 289 2.80 9.94 6.62
C GLU A 289 2.49 11.44 6.68
N PRO A 290 1.24 11.84 6.95
CA PRO A 290 0.90 13.27 7.02
C PRO A 290 1.67 14.00 8.15
N GLU A 291 2.74 14.73 7.81
CA GLU A 291 3.61 15.49 8.72
C GLU A 291 3.15 16.96 8.79
N GLY A 292 2.04 17.21 9.49
CA GLY A 292 1.48 18.56 9.62
C GLY A 292 0.71 19.06 8.39
N GLY A 293 0.58 18.24 7.34
CA GLY A 293 -0.33 18.43 6.21
C GLY A 293 -1.54 17.48 6.24
N TYR A 294 -2.40 17.60 5.23
CA TYR A 294 -3.42 16.60 4.91
C TYR A 294 -2.97 15.82 3.67
N VAL A 295 -3.26 14.51 3.63
CA VAL A 295 -3.03 13.69 2.44
C VAL A 295 -4.38 13.22 1.90
N ALA A 296 -4.82 13.77 0.77
CA ALA A 296 -6.11 13.46 0.18
C ALA A 296 -5.99 13.26 -1.33
N ASN A 297 -6.89 12.44 -1.89
CA ASN A 297 -7.03 12.25 -3.33
C ASN A 297 -5.72 11.78 -4.00
N VAL A 298 -5.07 10.77 -3.39
CA VAL A 298 -3.84 10.17 -3.92
C VAL A 298 -4.18 8.96 -4.77
N ARG A 299 -3.57 8.85 -5.96
CA ARG A 299 -3.73 7.73 -6.88
C ARG A 299 -2.39 7.17 -7.32
N LEU A 300 -2.17 5.88 -7.13
CA LEU A 300 -1.01 5.14 -7.64
C LEU A 300 -1.53 4.12 -8.66
N GLU A 301 -1.20 4.28 -9.94
CA GLU A 301 -1.79 3.52 -11.04
C GLU A 301 -0.71 2.82 -11.87
N ASN A 302 -0.81 1.50 -12.02
CA ASN A 302 0.17 0.67 -12.75
C ASN A 302 1.61 0.82 -12.20
N CYS A 303 1.75 1.04 -10.90
CA CYS A 303 3.05 1.22 -10.25
C CYS A 303 3.61 -0.11 -9.71
N ARG A 304 4.92 -0.12 -9.43
CA ARG A 304 5.61 -1.25 -8.77
C ARG A 304 6.36 -0.82 -7.52
N PHE A 305 6.25 -1.66 -6.49
CA PHE A 305 6.87 -1.51 -5.17
C PHE A 305 7.52 -2.86 -4.82
N VAL A 306 8.71 -3.09 -5.37
CA VAL A 306 9.33 -4.42 -5.37
C VAL A 306 10.64 -4.39 -4.61
N ASP A 307 10.84 -5.39 -3.74
CA ASP A 307 12.13 -5.66 -3.11
C ASP A 307 12.73 -4.45 -2.37
N ASN A 308 11.86 -3.67 -1.73
CA ASN A 308 12.28 -2.65 -0.80
C ASN A 308 12.78 -3.32 0.50
N ALA A 309 13.80 -2.74 1.13
CA ALA A 309 14.29 -3.20 2.42
C ALA A 309 13.21 -3.03 3.51
N GLY A 310 12.45 -1.95 3.42
CA GLY A 310 11.20 -1.68 4.13
C GLY A 310 9.96 -2.15 3.38
N GLN A 311 8.81 -1.55 3.69
CA GLN A 311 7.54 -1.97 3.09
C GLN A 311 7.41 -1.55 1.63
N GLY A 312 6.59 -2.24 0.84
CA GLY A 312 6.19 -1.74 -0.48
C GLY A 312 5.46 -0.39 -0.36
N ILE A 313 4.44 -0.36 0.49
CA ILE A 313 3.71 0.84 0.91
C ILE A 313 3.58 0.84 2.43
N VAL A 314 3.85 1.97 3.08
CA VAL A 314 3.58 2.19 4.50
C VAL A 314 2.69 3.42 4.67
N SER A 315 1.72 3.31 5.57
CA SER A 315 0.90 4.41 6.06
C SER A 315 0.60 4.13 7.51
N ASP A 316 1.51 4.59 8.36
CA ASP A 316 1.57 4.18 9.74
C ASP A 316 1.31 5.33 10.72
N ARG A 317 0.06 5.48 11.15
CA ARG A 317 -0.29 6.39 12.24
C ARG A 317 -1.12 5.67 13.31
N TYR A 318 -0.62 5.69 14.53
CA TYR A 318 -1.32 5.17 15.71
C TYR A 318 -2.27 6.22 16.33
N GLY A 319 -3.39 5.74 16.88
CA GLY A 319 -4.27 6.50 17.80
C GLY A 319 -5.60 6.97 17.22
N ASP A 320 -6.50 7.40 18.11
CA ASP A 320 -7.88 7.83 17.80
C ASP A 320 -7.99 9.29 17.33
N GLY A 321 -6.88 9.86 16.84
CA GLY A 321 -6.86 11.22 16.32
C GLY A 321 -7.77 11.39 15.09
N PRO A 322 -8.19 12.63 14.77
CA PRO A 322 -8.97 12.87 13.57
C PRO A 322 -8.21 12.39 12.32
N PRO A 323 -8.90 11.82 11.33
CA PRO A 323 -8.27 11.37 10.09
C PRO A 323 -7.47 12.49 9.42
N THR A 324 -6.29 12.15 8.89
CA THR A 324 -5.46 13.04 8.07
C THR A 324 -5.17 12.48 6.68
N THR A 325 -5.77 11.33 6.37
CA THR A 325 -5.76 10.70 5.05
C THR A 325 -7.19 10.58 4.52
N LYS A 326 -7.38 10.68 3.21
CA LYS A 326 -8.66 10.38 2.55
C LYS A 326 -8.49 10.01 1.09
N ASN A 327 -9.33 9.10 0.58
CA ASN A 327 -9.40 8.74 -0.84
C ASN A 327 -8.02 8.38 -1.42
N ILE A 328 -7.39 7.35 -0.85
CA ILE A 328 -6.11 6.81 -1.28
C ILE A 328 -6.39 5.57 -2.14
N VAL A 329 -6.06 5.63 -3.43
CA VAL A 329 -6.36 4.56 -4.38
C VAL A 329 -5.07 4.00 -4.98
N ILE A 330 -4.88 2.69 -4.83
CA ILE A 330 -3.79 1.92 -5.42
C ILE A 330 -4.40 0.97 -6.43
N ARG A 331 -4.10 1.14 -7.73
CA ARG A 331 -4.78 0.44 -8.81
C ARG A 331 -3.81 -0.20 -9.78
N ASN A 332 -4.09 -1.46 -10.14
CA ASN A 332 -3.30 -2.25 -11.10
C ASN A 332 -1.80 -2.35 -10.74
N CYS A 333 -1.48 -2.23 -9.45
CA CYS A 333 -0.09 -2.18 -8.99
C CYS A 333 0.45 -3.58 -8.65
N LEU A 334 1.78 -3.67 -8.64
CA LEU A 334 2.52 -4.81 -8.10
C LEU A 334 3.23 -4.41 -6.81
N LEU A 335 2.90 -5.07 -5.70
CA LEU A 335 3.59 -4.95 -4.43
C LEU A 335 4.28 -6.28 -4.17
N TRP A 336 5.58 -6.29 -3.91
CA TRP A 336 6.34 -7.52 -3.68
C TRP A 336 7.33 -7.37 -2.52
N GLY A 337 6.91 -7.81 -1.33
CA GLY A 337 7.70 -7.76 -0.10
C GLY A 337 8.50 -9.04 0.12
N ILE A 338 9.81 -8.90 0.37
CA ILE A 338 10.75 -10.03 0.45
C ILE A 338 11.48 -10.05 1.80
N THR A 339 11.97 -8.89 2.26
CA THR A 339 12.56 -8.73 3.60
C THR A 339 11.63 -8.06 4.59
N ASN A 340 10.50 -7.54 4.12
CA ASN A 340 9.52 -6.81 4.91
C ASN A 340 8.14 -6.89 4.23
N TRP A 341 7.12 -6.33 4.86
CA TRP A 341 5.72 -6.40 4.43
C TRP A 341 5.51 -5.80 3.03
N SER A 342 4.61 -6.40 2.24
CA SER A 342 4.21 -5.80 0.96
C SER A 342 3.49 -4.47 1.16
N ALA A 343 2.65 -4.39 2.20
CA ALA A 343 2.02 -3.16 2.63
C ALA A 343 1.68 -3.17 4.11
N TRP A 344 1.85 -2.01 4.76
CA TRP A 344 1.44 -1.72 6.13
C TRP A 344 0.51 -0.51 6.12
N VAL A 345 -0.77 -0.68 6.42
CA VAL A 345 -1.76 0.41 6.29
C VAL A 345 -2.67 0.46 7.52
N ARG A 346 -2.53 1.49 8.35
CA ARG A 346 -3.44 1.74 9.49
C ARG A 346 -4.34 2.96 9.30
N GLN A 347 -3.97 3.86 8.39
CA GLN A 347 -4.75 5.05 8.11
C GLN A 347 -5.97 4.77 7.21
N THR A 348 -6.80 5.80 7.02
CA THR A 348 -8.18 5.68 6.56
C THR A 348 -8.34 5.79 5.04
N ASP A 349 -9.43 5.19 4.54
CA ASP A 349 -9.94 5.30 3.18
C ASP A 349 -8.95 4.87 2.07
N PHE A 350 -8.29 3.73 2.33
CA PHE A 350 -7.47 3.04 1.35
C PHE A 350 -8.31 2.06 0.52
N LEU A 351 -8.20 2.17 -0.81
CA LEU A 351 -8.74 1.23 -1.79
C LEU A 351 -7.61 0.65 -2.65
N PHE A 352 -7.48 -0.68 -2.60
CA PHE A 352 -6.65 -1.44 -3.52
C PHE A 352 -7.55 -2.07 -4.60
N GLU A 353 -7.23 -1.83 -5.87
CA GLU A 353 -8.02 -2.31 -7.00
C GLU A 353 -7.14 -3.03 -8.02
N ASN A 354 -7.44 -4.29 -8.31
CA ASN A 354 -6.73 -5.13 -9.29
C ASN A 354 -5.21 -5.22 -9.03
N CYS A 355 -4.80 -5.17 -7.77
CA CYS A 355 -3.39 -5.26 -7.39
C CYS A 355 -2.93 -6.71 -7.26
N ARG A 356 -1.64 -6.93 -7.53
CA ARG A 356 -0.92 -8.15 -7.16
C ARG A 356 -0.08 -7.85 -5.94
N ILE A 357 -0.34 -8.57 -4.85
CA ILE A 357 0.30 -8.38 -3.56
C ILE A 357 1.05 -9.68 -3.24
N TYR A 358 2.37 -9.64 -3.38
CA TYR A 358 3.25 -10.79 -3.23
C TYR A 358 4.05 -10.72 -1.94
N GLY A 359 3.67 -11.54 -0.97
CA GLY A 359 4.04 -11.40 0.44
C GLY A 359 2.90 -10.83 1.27
N ALA A 360 3.18 -10.52 2.53
CA ALA A 360 2.15 -10.19 3.50
C ALA A 360 1.67 -8.73 3.43
N PHE A 361 0.35 -8.54 3.42
CA PHE A 361 -0.32 -7.29 3.80
C PHE A 361 -0.59 -7.30 5.30
N VAL A 362 -0.31 -6.21 6.01
CA VAL A 362 -0.51 -6.15 7.46
C VAL A 362 -1.42 -5.01 7.92
N THR A 363 -2.13 -5.26 9.02
CA THR A 363 -3.02 -4.35 9.77
C THR A 363 -4.37 -4.05 9.10
N GLY A 364 -4.56 -2.87 8.49
CA GLY A 364 -5.84 -2.34 8.05
C GLY A 364 -6.35 -1.23 8.98
N CYS A 365 -7.30 -0.43 8.48
CA CYS A 365 -7.85 0.73 9.21
C CYS A 365 -8.74 0.32 10.39
N ALA A 366 -8.49 0.92 11.56
CA ALA A 366 -9.31 0.75 12.76
C ALA A 366 -10.65 1.52 12.68
N LEU A 367 -10.79 2.53 11.82
CA LEU A 367 -12.04 3.26 11.65
C LEU A 367 -12.98 2.57 10.66
N ARG A 368 -14.18 2.22 11.15
CA ARG A 368 -15.18 1.43 10.41
C ARG A 368 -15.69 2.12 9.13
N THR A 369 -15.95 3.42 9.17
CA THR A 369 -16.56 4.17 8.05
C THR A 369 -15.60 4.38 6.89
N GLU A 370 -14.30 4.20 7.14
CA GLU A 370 -13.21 4.48 6.21
C GLU A 370 -12.28 3.25 6.12
N ALA A 371 -12.86 2.06 6.29
CA ALA A 371 -12.13 0.81 6.33
C ALA A 371 -11.32 0.56 5.05
N THR A 372 -10.23 -0.19 5.18
CA THR A 372 -9.41 -0.63 4.04
C THR A 372 -10.21 -1.59 3.13
N ARG A 373 -10.14 -1.39 1.82
CA ARG A 373 -10.90 -2.15 0.83
C ARG A 373 -10.02 -2.73 -0.26
N PHE A 374 -10.36 -3.94 -0.71
CA PHE A 374 -9.71 -4.65 -1.80
C PHE A 374 -10.76 -5.10 -2.83
N VAL A 375 -10.50 -4.82 -4.11
CA VAL A 375 -11.38 -5.20 -5.22
C VAL A 375 -10.53 -5.83 -6.33
N GLY A 376 -10.80 -7.08 -6.70
CA GLY A 376 -10.09 -7.75 -7.80
C GLY A 376 -8.61 -8.05 -7.51
N CYS A 377 -8.17 -7.97 -6.25
CA CYS A 377 -6.76 -8.16 -5.90
C CYS A 377 -6.39 -9.65 -5.82
N THR A 378 -5.13 -9.94 -6.15
CA THR A 378 -4.51 -11.25 -5.93
C THR A 378 -3.46 -11.15 -4.83
N PHE A 379 -3.57 -12.00 -3.82
CA PHE A 379 -2.60 -12.21 -2.77
C PHE A 379 -1.90 -13.54 -2.99
N GLU A 380 -0.57 -13.56 -2.98
CA GLU A 380 0.20 -14.78 -3.22
C GLU A 380 1.55 -14.70 -2.49
N ASP A 381 2.08 -15.82 -2.03
CA ASP A 381 3.44 -15.90 -1.44
C ASP A 381 4.50 -16.21 -2.49
N ARG A 382 4.35 -15.58 -3.66
CA ARG A 382 5.19 -15.84 -4.83
C ARG A 382 6.65 -15.51 -4.53
N PRO A 383 7.60 -16.44 -4.74
CA PRO A 383 9.00 -16.18 -4.47
C PRO A 383 9.60 -15.20 -5.50
N TYR A 384 10.46 -14.30 -5.05
CA TYR A 384 11.20 -13.38 -5.89
C TYR A 384 12.66 -13.82 -6.02
N HIS A 385 13.10 -14.15 -7.25
CA HIS A 385 14.46 -14.62 -7.52
C HIS A 385 14.92 -15.74 -6.57
N GLY A 386 14.02 -16.68 -6.29
CA GLY A 386 14.28 -17.82 -5.38
C GLY A 386 14.10 -17.51 -3.89
N GLN A 387 13.99 -16.23 -3.51
CA GLN A 387 13.73 -15.84 -2.13
C GLN A 387 12.23 -15.95 -1.82
N PRO A 388 11.84 -16.50 -0.65
CA PRO A 388 10.44 -16.54 -0.26
C PRO A 388 9.87 -15.13 -0.08
N ALA A 389 8.58 -14.97 -0.36
CA ALA A 389 7.88 -13.72 -0.01
C ALA A 389 7.79 -13.57 1.52
N TYR A 390 7.86 -12.33 2.00
CA TYR A 390 7.90 -12.06 3.43
C TYR A 390 6.53 -12.28 4.12
N GLY A 391 6.58 -12.78 5.36
CA GLY A 391 5.45 -12.92 6.27
C GLY A 391 4.97 -14.37 6.44
N GLN A 392 4.20 -14.61 7.51
CA GLN A 392 3.62 -15.93 7.81
C GLN A 392 2.25 -16.16 7.16
N HIS A 393 1.51 -15.07 6.88
CA HIS A 393 0.21 -15.09 6.23
C HIS A 393 0.15 -14.05 5.11
N LEU A 394 -0.65 -14.28 4.07
CA LEU A 394 -0.83 -13.29 3.00
C LEU A 394 -1.52 -12.01 3.49
N VAL A 395 -2.43 -12.14 4.45
CA VAL A 395 -3.01 -11.02 5.20
C VAL A 395 -2.88 -11.29 6.68
N TYR A 396 -2.31 -10.33 7.40
CA TYR A 396 -2.15 -10.39 8.86
C TYR A 396 -2.73 -9.13 9.51
N SER A 397 -3.89 -9.25 10.15
CA SER A 397 -4.57 -8.16 10.86
C SER A 397 -5.01 -8.67 12.22
N ASN A 398 -4.33 -8.31 13.31
CA ASN A 398 -4.63 -8.87 14.62
C ASN A 398 -5.19 -7.82 15.57
N LYS A 399 -6.52 -7.73 15.67
CA LYS A 399 -7.22 -6.75 16.53
C LYS A 399 -6.91 -5.29 16.17
N GLU A 400 -6.53 -5.04 14.91
CA GLU A 400 -6.20 -3.70 14.41
C GLU A 400 -7.32 -3.13 13.51
N ALA A 401 -7.83 -3.93 12.58
CA ALA A 401 -8.77 -3.43 11.58
C ALA A 401 -10.24 -3.62 11.98
N ARG A 402 -11.10 -2.73 11.47
CA ARG A 402 -12.56 -2.86 11.52
C ARG A 402 -13.14 -2.77 10.11
N ALA A 403 -14.08 -3.64 9.80
CA ALA A 403 -14.85 -3.65 8.55
C ALA A 403 -14.03 -3.71 7.25
N MET A 404 -12.79 -4.20 7.31
CA MET A 404 -11.98 -4.47 6.14
C MET A 404 -12.72 -5.40 5.17
N SER A 405 -12.65 -5.11 3.87
CA SER A 405 -13.45 -5.82 2.88
C SER A 405 -12.66 -6.25 1.64
N PHE A 406 -13.05 -7.40 1.11
CA PHE A 406 -12.45 -8.02 -0.08
C PHE A 406 -13.57 -8.43 -1.03
N THR A 407 -13.49 -7.98 -2.28
CA THR A 407 -14.47 -8.26 -3.32
C THR A 407 -13.78 -8.79 -4.56
N ASN A 408 -14.18 -9.96 -5.05
CA ASN A 408 -13.56 -10.62 -6.21
C ASN A 408 -12.05 -10.84 -6.03
N CYS A 409 -11.59 -11.06 -4.79
CA CYS A 409 -10.17 -11.25 -4.49
C CYS A 409 -9.78 -12.74 -4.53
N ARG A 410 -8.53 -13.01 -4.88
CA ARG A 410 -7.94 -14.35 -4.92
C ARG A 410 -6.75 -14.43 -3.96
N PHE A 411 -6.66 -15.49 -3.18
CA PHE A 411 -5.60 -15.76 -2.23
C PHE A 411 -4.97 -17.10 -2.57
N VAL A 412 -3.66 -17.15 -2.79
CA VAL A 412 -2.93 -18.36 -3.18
C VAL A 412 -1.76 -18.57 -2.23
N GLY A 413 -1.85 -19.57 -1.37
CA GLY A 413 -0.77 -19.94 -0.44
C GLY A 413 -0.03 -21.15 -0.99
N THR A 414 1.25 -21.01 -1.26
CA THR A 414 2.17 -22.10 -1.66
C THR A 414 3.09 -22.53 -0.51
N ARG A 415 3.28 -21.67 0.49
CA ARG A 415 4.11 -21.86 1.69
C ARG A 415 3.52 -21.18 2.94
N ASN A 416 2.91 -20.01 2.79
CA ASN A 416 2.37 -19.20 3.86
C ASN A 416 0.91 -19.60 4.16
N GLY A 417 0.45 -19.23 5.36
CA GLY A 417 -0.98 -19.18 5.64
C GLY A 417 -1.68 -18.16 4.74
N LEU A 418 -2.97 -18.31 4.51
CA LEU A 418 -3.73 -17.36 3.70
C LEU A 418 -4.07 -16.12 4.53
N LEU A 419 -4.64 -16.30 5.71
CA LEU A 419 -5.19 -15.21 6.50
C LEU A 419 -4.99 -15.46 8.00
N TYR A 420 -4.54 -14.42 8.70
CA TYR A 420 -4.70 -14.28 10.14
C TYR A 420 -5.37 -12.93 10.38
N ALA A 421 -6.70 -12.93 10.48
CA ALA A 421 -7.50 -11.72 10.54
C ALA A 421 -8.45 -11.77 11.74
N ALA A 422 -8.15 -10.97 12.76
CA ALA A 422 -9.00 -10.67 13.89
C ALA A 422 -9.44 -9.20 13.91
N THR A 423 -10.73 -8.96 14.05
CA THR A 423 -11.29 -7.60 14.12
C THR A 423 -10.91 -6.90 15.42
N ALA A 424 -10.65 -5.60 15.38
CA ALA A 424 -10.37 -4.79 16.58
C ALA A 424 -11.53 -4.73 17.58
N ALA A 425 -12.76 -4.93 17.11
CA ALA A 425 -13.95 -4.98 17.95
C ALA A 425 -14.82 -6.20 17.58
N ALA A 426 -15.38 -6.85 18.59
CA ALA A 426 -16.22 -8.04 18.49
C ALA A 426 -17.64 -7.79 17.96
N ASP A 427 -17.94 -6.56 17.54
CA ASP A 427 -19.27 -6.15 17.07
C ASP A 427 -19.50 -6.49 15.58
N SER A 428 -20.76 -6.73 15.20
CA SER A 428 -21.13 -7.09 13.83
C SER A 428 -20.83 -5.99 12.78
N ALA A 429 -20.71 -4.74 13.19
CA ALA A 429 -20.42 -3.63 12.29
C ALA A 429 -18.94 -3.58 11.89
N SER A 430 -18.08 -4.18 12.72
CA SER A 430 -16.63 -4.32 12.54
C SER A 430 -16.25 -5.57 11.76
N ALA A 431 -17.21 -6.43 11.44
CA ALA A 431 -16.97 -7.69 10.77
C ALA A 431 -16.26 -7.51 9.43
N PHE A 432 -15.26 -8.37 9.18
CA PHE A 432 -14.65 -8.44 7.87
C PHE A 432 -15.65 -8.92 6.83
N ARG A 433 -15.51 -8.43 5.59
CA ARG A 433 -16.45 -8.72 4.51
C ARG A 433 -15.74 -9.41 3.36
N LEU A 434 -16.18 -10.62 3.04
CA LEU A 434 -15.67 -11.42 1.93
C LEU A 434 -16.78 -11.60 0.91
N GLN A 435 -16.58 -11.05 -0.29
CA GLN A 435 -17.51 -11.15 -1.40
C GLN A 435 -16.84 -11.77 -2.62
N ASN A 436 -17.39 -12.87 -3.14
CA ASN A 436 -16.88 -13.53 -4.36
C ASN A 436 -15.37 -13.85 -4.29
N CYS A 437 -14.87 -14.29 -3.14
CA CYS A 437 -13.43 -14.52 -2.95
C CYS A 437 -13.05 -15.99 -3.19
N THR A 438 -11.82 -16.22 -3.65
CA THR A 438 -11.27 -17.57 -3.82
C THR A 438 -10.00 -17.74 -2.99
N PHE A 439 -9.97 -18.78 -2.16
CA PHE A 439 -8.84 -19.20 -1.35
C PHE A 439 -8.30 -20.49 -1.91
N VAL A 440 -7.03 -20.49 -2.31
CA VAL A 440 -6.36 -21.64 -2.92
C VAL A 440 -5.25 -22.10 -1.98
N LEU A 441 -5.44 -23.28 -1.41
CA LEU A 441 -4.42 -23.99 -0.65
C LEU A 441 -3.57 -24.78 -1.63
N ASN A 442 -2.44 -24.22 -2.02
CA ASN A 442 -1.52 -24.79 -2.99
C ASN A 442 -0.20 -25.22 -2.34
N GLN A 443 -0.19 -25.40 -1.01
CA GLN A 443 0.99 -25.87 -0.30
C GLN A 443 1.17 -27.39 -0.48
N ALA A 444 2.42 -27.82 -0.69
CA ALA A 444 2.79 -29.24 -0.67
C ALA A 444 3.12 -29.74 0.75
N GLU A 445 3.50 -28.82 1.63
CA GLU A 445 3.86 -29.06 3.03
C GLU A 445 2.98 -28.19 3.95
N PRO A 446 2.87 -28.50 5.26
CA PRO A 446 2.22 -27.62 6.21
C PRO A 446 2.79 -26.18 6.15
N PRO A 447 1.94 -25.14 6.27
CA PRO A 447 2.43 -23.77 6.21
C PRO A 447 3.34 -23.44 7.41
N LEU A 448 4.28 -22.52 7.23
CA LEU A 448 5.27 -22.09 8.24
C LEU A 448 4.67 -21.30 9.45
N GLY A 449 3.35 -21.24 9.58
CA GLY A 449 2.67 -20.40 10.56
C GLY A 449 1.50 -21.10 11.26
N VAL A 450 0.91 -20.40 12.23
CA VAL A 450 -0.32 -20.84 12.90
C VAL A 450 -1.49 -20.97 11.93
N ASP A 451 -2.51 -21.72 12.35
CA ASP A 451 -3.79 -21.91 11.66
C ASP A 451 -4.30 -20.62 10.99
N ASN A 452 -4.97 -20.80 9.85
CA ASN A 452 -5.70 -19.70 9.23
C ASN A 452 -6.80 -19.24 10.19
N LEU A 453 -6.85 -17.95 10.51
CA LEU A 453 -7.82 -17.39 11.44
C LEU A 453 -8.63 -16.29 10.76
N LEU A 454 -9.94 -16.40 10.83
CA LEU A 454 -10.90 -15.38 10.41
C LEU A 454 -11.91 -15.16 11.52
N THR A 455 -11.75 -14.09 12.28
CA THR A 455 -12.67 -13.73 13.36
C THR A 455 -13.71 -12.73 12.84
N ASN A 456 -14.96 -12.87 13.29
CA ASN A 456 -16.05 -11.94 12.99
C ASN A 456 -16.16 -11.60 11.49
N VAL A 457 -16.70 -12.53 10.71
CA VAL A 457 -16.67 -12.48 9.24
C VAL A 457 -18.06 -12.62 8.62
N VAL A 458 -18.30 -11.86 7.56
CA VAL A 458 -19.51 -11.87 6.75
C VAL A 458 -19.17 -12.28 5.32
N PHE A 459 -19.76 -13.38 4.88
CA PHE A 459 -19.68 -13.86 3.51
C PHE A 459 -20.90 -13.42 2.70
N SER A 460 -20.66 -12.98 1.46
CA SER A 460 -21.68 -12.66 0.46
C SER A 460 -21.21 -13.08 -0.93
N GLY A 461 -22.12 -13.24 -1.89
CA GLY A 461 -21.75 -13.81 -3.20
C GLY A 461 -21.15 -15.22 -3.05
N VAL A 462 -20.27 -15.66 -3.96
CA VAL A 462 -19.72 -17.03 -3.93
C VAL A 462 -18.27 -17.02 -3.45
N THR A 463 -18.04 -17.39 -2.19
CA THR A 463 -16.69 -17.56 -1.63
C THR A 463 -16.31 -19.03 -1.58
N THR A 464 -15.13 -19.37 -2.10
CA THR A 464 -14.65 -20.76 -2.23
C THR A 464 -13.29 -20.94 -1.59
N VAL A 465 -13.11 -22.02 -0.84
CA VAL A 465 -11.81 -22.56 -0.39
C VAL A 465 -11.57 -23.83 -1.19
N GLU A 466 -10.49 -23.88 -1.97
CA GLU A 466 -10.17 -24.99 -2.89
C GLU A 466 -8.69 -25.40 -2.79
N GLY A 467 -8.39 -26.63 -3.22
CA GLY A 467 -7.02 -27.11 -3.37
C GLY A 467 -6.40 -26.60 -4.66
N GLY A 468 -5.12 -26.23 -4.61
CA GLY A 468 -4.32 -25.90 -5.78
C GLY A 468 -3.67 -27.14 -6.41
N PRO A 469 -3.12 -27.01 -7.63
CA PRO A 469 -2.55 -28.12 -8.40
C PRO A 469 -1.33 -28.78 -7.74
N GLN A 470 -0.63 -28.09 -6.84
CA GLN A 470 0.56 -28.61 -6.16
C GLN A 470 0.25 -29.34 -4.85
N ARG A 471 -1.02 -29.38 -4.43
CA ARG A 471 -1.44 -30.07 -3.21
C ARG A 471 -1.55 -31.58 -3.45
N ALA A 472 -0.40 -32.25 -3.52
CA ALA A 472 -0.30 -33.67 -3.85
C ALA A 472 -0.77 -34.60 -2.70
N THR A 473 -0.51 -34.19 -1.45
CA THR A 473 -0.95 -34.92 -0.24
C THR A 473 -1.60 -33.90 0.68
N PRO A 474 -2.86 -34.10 1.12
CA PRO A 474 -3.52 -33.12 1.97
C PRO A 474 -2.94 -33.20 3.38
N ALA A 475 -1.82 -32.53 3.61
CA ALA A 475 -1.43 -32.16 4.96
C ALA A 475 -2.66 -31.52 5.63
N PRO A 476 -3.03 -31.96 6.85
CA PRO A 476 -4.14 -31.38 7.58
C PRO A 476 -3.95 -29.86 7.67
N ALA A 477 -4.95 -29.10 7.25
CA ALA A 477 -4.95 -27.65 7.36
C ALA A 477 -6.20 -27.19 8.12
N SER A 478 -5.99 -26.43 9.19
CA SER A 478 -7.06 -25.93 10.04
C SER A 478 -7.37 -24.46 9.73
N PHE A 479 -8.67 -24.16 9.75
CA PHE A 479 -9.24 -22.83 9.64
C PHE A 479 -10.04 -22.54 10.91
N GLY A 480 -9.49 -21.69 11.78
CA GLY A 480 -10.25 -21.02 12.82
C GLY A 480 -11.22 -20.04 12.19
N LEU A 481 -12.51 -20.35 12.26
CA LEU A 481 -13.57 -19.44 11.84
C LEU A 481 -14.29 -18.93 13.09
N GLY A 482 -14.05 -17.67 13.43
CA GLY A 482 -14.57 -17.04 14.64
C GLY A 482 -13.60 -17.04 15.82
N THR A 483 -13.99 -16.38 16.91
CA THR A 483 -13.30 -16.42 18.21
C THR A 483 -14.28 -16.45 19.37
N ALA A 484 -13.79 -16.91 20.52
CA ALA A 484 -14.46 -16.82 21.82
C ALA A 484 -14.93 -15.39 22.18
N GLU A 485 -14.20 -14.37 21.74
CA GLU A 485 -14.48 -12.97 22.04
C GLU A 485 -15.61 -12.40 21.17
N ALA A 486 -15.81 -12.88 19.94
CA ALA A 486 -16.82 -12.37 19.03
C ALA A 486 -18.26 -12.70 19.51
N GLU A 487 -19.17 -11.73 19.42
CA GLU A 487 -20.60 -11.93 19.75
C GLU A 487 -21.30 -12.80 18.70
N LYS A 488 -20.97 -12.59 17.42
CA LYS A 488 -21.41 -13.41 16.28
C LYS A 488 -20.23 -13.63 15.34
N SER A 489 -19.71 -14.84 15.29
CA SER A 489 -18.45 -15.12 14.62
C SER A 489 -18.53 -15.19 13.11
N ILE A 490 -19.57 -15.82 12.55
CA ILE A 490 -19.65 -16.07 11.10
C ILE A 490 -21.07 -15.91 10.59
N VAL A 491 -21.24 -15.13 9.52
CA VAL A 491 -22.51 -14.99 8.81
C VAL A 491 -22.34 -15.24 7.32
N VAL A 492 -23.13 -16.15 6.75
CA VAL A 492 -23.32 -16.28 5.30
C VAL A 492 -24.64 -15.61 4.95
N ARG A 493 -24.60 -14.45 4.27
CA ARG A 493 -25.79 -13.67 3.95
C ARG A 493 -26.66 -14.35 2.89
N SER A 494 -27.93 -13.97 2.83
CA SER A 494 -28.82 -14.34 1.72
C SER A 494 -28.23 -13.92 0.37
N GLY A 495 -28.35 -14.80 -0.62
CA GLY A 495 -27.67 -14.69 -1.92
C GLY A 495 -26.18 -15.12 -1.87
N GLY A 496 -25.66 -15.45 -0.69
CA GLY A 496 -24.28 -15.87 -0.48
C GLY A 496 -24.11 -17.39 -0.46
N GLN A 497 -22.94 -17.85 -0.89
CA GLN A 497 -22.49 -19.23 -0.80
C GLN A 497 -21.06 -19.29 -0.25
N LEU A 498 -20.83 -20.15 0.73
CA LEU A 498 -19.50 -20.55 1.20
C LEU A 498 -19.25 -22.00 0.78
N ARG A 499 -18.19 -22.25 0.00
CA ARG A 499 -17.80 -23.57 -0.48
C ARG A 499 -16.47 -23.98 0.14
N LEU A 500 -16.48 -25.04 0.93
CA LEU A 500 -15.33 -25.56 1.66
C LEU A 500 -14.90 -26.86 0.96
N LEU A 501 -14.04 -26.74 -0.06
CA LEU A 501 -13.75 -27.79 -1.04
C LEU A 501 -12.28 -28.25 -1.04
N ALA A 502 -11.38 -27.56 -0.34
CA ALA A 502 -9.98 -27.94 -0.28
C ALA A 502 -9.83 -29.20 0.59
N PRO A 503 -9.42 -30.38 0.06
CA PRO A 503 -9.45 -31.65 0.80
C PRO A 503 -8.55 -31.65 2.04
N GLY A 504 -8.85 -32.51 3.01
CA GLY A 504 -8.12 -32.64 4.27
C GLY A 504 -8.16 -31.41 5.18
N CYS A 505 -9.11 -30.48 5.00
CA CYS A 505 -9.23 -29.31 5.86
C CYS A 505 -10.22 -29.50 7.01
N ARG A 506 -9.91 -28.89 8.16
CA ARG A 506 -10.82 -28.75 9.29
C ARG A 506 -11.19 -27.29 9.47
N TYR A 507 -12.47 -26.98 9.36
CA TYR A 507 -13.04 -25.66 9.55
C TYR A 507 -13.67 -25.61 10.94
N LEU A 508 -12.97 -24.97 11.87
CA LEU A 508 -13.31 -24.91 13.27
C LEU A 508 -14.08 -23.64 13.56
N VAL A 509 -15.40 -23.77 13.66
CA VAL A 509 -16.32 -22.68 13.93
C VAL A 509 -16.39 -22.43 15.44
N GLN A 510 -15.92 -21.26 15.88
CA GLN A 510 -15.97 -20.81 17.27
C GLN A 510 -17.12 -19.82 17.45
N ASN A 511 -17.91 -19.97 18.52
CA ASN A 511 -19.08 -19.13 18.83
C ASN A 511 -20.22 -19.13 17.79
N GLY A 512 -20.16 -19.99 16.77
CA GLY A 512 -21.29 -20.30 15.92
C GLY A 512 -21.26 -19.77 14.50
N LEU A 513 -22.22 -20.26 13.72
CA LEU A 513 -22.38 -20.02 12.28
C LEU A 513 -23.85 -19.74 11.96
N THR A 514 -24.10 -18.59 11.34
CA THR A 514 -25.43 -18.21 10.83
C THR A 514 -25.45 -18.31 9.29
N ILE A 515 -26.33 -19.14 8.74
CA ILE A 515 -26.51 -19.29 7.30
C ILE A 515 -27.88 -18.75 6.91
N GLY A 516 -27.91 -17.58 6.26
CA GLY A 516 -29.14 -16.85 5.97
C GLY A 516 -29.73 -16.21 7.24
N GLN A 517 -29.95 -14.90 7.21
CA GLN A 517 -30.49 -14.19 8.37
C GLN A 517 -32.01 -14.36 8.47
N PRO A 518 -32.58 -14.37 9.69
CA PRO A 518 -34.03 -14.32 9.87
C PRO A 518 -34.66 -13.14 9.10
N GLY A 519 -35.72 -13.41 8.34
CA GLY A 519 -36.44 -12.40 7.55
C GLY A 519 -35.76 -11.94 6.25
N ALA A 520 -34.52 -12.36 5.98
CA ALA A 520 -33.85 -12.02 4.73
C ALA A 520 -34.44 -12.79 3.53
N ARG A 521 -34.60 -12.10 2.39
CA ARG A 521 -34.99 -12.72 1.11
C ARG A 521 -33.74 -13.21 0.37
N GLY A 522 -33.81 -14.41 -0.18
CA GLY A 522 -32.73 -15.04 -0.95
C GLY A 522 -32.10 -16.22 -0.22
N ALA A 523 -31.71 -17.22 -1.00
CA ALA A 523 -31.08 -18.43 -0.48
C ALA A 523 -29.63 -18.18 -0.07
N ALA A 524 -29.23 -18.67 1.11
CA ALA A 524 -27.84 -18.72 1.54
C ALA A 524 -27.39 -20.19 1.57
N ARG A 525 -26.12 -20.47 1.27
CA ARG A 525 -25.66 -21.87 1.23
C ARG A 525 -24.26 -22.06 1.79
N VAL A 526 -24.08 -23.09 2.61
CA VAL A 526 -22.76 -23.62 2.96
C VAL A 526 -22.64 -25.03 2.39
N LEU A 527 -21.49 -25.30 1.77
CA LEU A 527 -21.16 -26.59 1.17
C LEU A 527 -19.84 -27.09 1.76
N VAL A 528 -19.85 -28.29 2.34
CA VAL A 528 -18.66 -29.00 2.81
C VAL A 528 -18.39 -30.15 1.84
N GLY A 529 -17.26 -30.08 1.15
CA GLY A 529 -16.82 -31.08 0.17
C GLY A 529 -16.32 -32.38 0.80
N PRO A 530 -15.91 -33.36 -0.02
CA PRO A 530 -15.26 -34.58 0.46
C PRO A 530 -14.00 -34.26 1.26
N ASP A 531 -13.64 -35.14 2.18
CA ASP A 531 -12.42 -35.09 2.99
C ASP A 531 -12.27 -33.80 3.80
N ASN A 532 -13.39 -33.18 4.18
CA ASN A 532 -13.41 -31.94 4.94
C ASN A 532 -14.26 -32.09 6.21
N ILE A 533 -13.83 -31.46 7.30
CA ILE A 533 -14.59 -31.40 8.54
C ILE A 533 -15.07 -29.96 8.77
N LEU A 534 -16.37 -29.76 8.90
CA LEU A 534 -16.93 -28.58 9.56
C LEU A 534 -17.21 -28.94 11.02
N ALA A 535 -16.40 -28.42 11.94
CA ALA A 535 -16.51 -28.70 13.37
C ALA A 535 -16.91 -27.45 14.13
N LEU A 536 -17.93 -27.56 14.97
CA LEU A 536 -18.22 -26.52 15.96
C LEU A 536 -17.27 -26.71 17.14
N LYS A 537 -16.85 -25.60 17.79
CA LYS A 537 -16.01 -25.63 18.99
C LYS A 537 -16.76 -25.05 20.17
N GLN A 538 -16.82 -25.79 21.26
CA GLN A 538 -17.29 -25.25 22.54
C GLN A 538 -16.28 -24.23 23.06
N VAL A 539 -16.79 -23.08 23.49
CA VAL A 539 -16.00 -22.05 24.16
C VAL A 539 -16.47 -21.98 25.61
N PRO A 540 -15.58 -21.91 26.61
CA PRO A 540 -15.99 -21.79 28.01
C PRO A 540 -17.01 -20.66 28.21
N GLY A 541 -18.15 -21.00 28.83
CA GLY A 541 -19.24 -20.06 29.09
C GLY A 541 -20.12 -19.70 27.88
N LYS A 542 -19.92 -20.29 26.71
CA LYS A 542 -20.76 -20.08 25.52
C LYS A 542 -21.15 -21.41 24.87
N GLU A 543 -22.42 -21.55 24.54
CA GLU A 543 -22.90 -22.66 23.72
C GLU A 543 -22.68 -22.32 22.25
N PRO A 544 -21.98 -23.14 21.46
CA PRO A 544 -21.82 -22.88 20.04
C PRO A 544 -23.16 -23.04 19.32
N GLU A 545 -23.53 -22.06 18.51
CA GLU A 545 -24.81 -22.05 17.78
C GLU A 545 -24.62 -22.25 16.28
N LEU A 546 -25.39 -23.16 15.69
CA LEU A 546 -25.54 -23.29 14.24
C LEU A 546 -26.98 -22.95 13.86
N TYR A 547 -27.15 -21.84 13.14
CA TYR A 547 -28.46 -21.42 12.63
C TYR A 547 -28.53 -21.54 11.11
N ILE A 548 -29.56 -22.22 10.60
CA ILE A 548 -29.86 -22.34 9.17
C ILE A 548 -31.21 -21.68 8.90
N GLY A 549 -31.21 -20.48 8.31
CA GLY A 549 -32.40 -19.69 8.05
C GLY A 549 -33.37 -20.31 7.03
N PRO A 550 -34.61 -19.80 6.90
CA PRO A 550 -35.70 -20.48 6.19
C PRO A 550 -35.44 -20.81 4.71
N GLN A 551 -34.63 -20.01 4.02
CA GLN A 551 -34.25 -20.21 2.62
C GLN A 551 -32.80 -20.71 2.48
N ALA A 552 -32.16 -21.04 3.60
CA ALA A 552 -30.77 -21.41 3.64
C ALA A 552 -30.57 -22.93 3.62
N GLN A 553 -29.37 -23.34 3.19
CA GLN A 553 -28.97 -24.74 3.16
C GLN A 553 -27.55 -24.92 3.70
N LEU A 554 -27.36 -25.93 4.56
CA LEU A 554 -26.05 -26.52 4.84
C LEU A 554 -26.02 -27.91 4.21
N VAL A 555 -25.03 -28.16 3.36
CA VAL A 555 -24.89 -29.44 2.64
C VAL A 555 -23.53 -30.05 2.97
N ILE A 556 -23.55 -31.26 3.50
CA ILE A 556 -22.36 -32.09 3.71
C ILE A 556 -22.33 -33.16 2.63
N LYS A 557 -21.33 -33.08 1.75
CA LYS A 557 -21.13 -34.01 0.64
C LYS A 557 -20.59 -35.35 1.13
N LYS A 558 -20.73 -36.39 0.30
CA LYS A 558 -20.08 -37.70 0.50
C LYS A 558 -18.60 -37.52 0.86
N GLY A 559 -18.14 -38.19 1.92
CA GLY A 559 -16.79 -38.07 2.46
C GLY A 559 -16.53 -36.82 3.31
N GLY A 560 -17.41 -35.81 3.28
CA GLY A 560 -17.35 -34.66 4.18
C GLY A 560 -17.95 -34.98 5.56
N ALA A 561 -17.66 -34.15 6.55
CA ALA A 561 -18.09 -34.34 7.93
C ALA A 561 -18.66 -33.06 8.56
N LEU A 562 -19.70 -33.23 9.39
CA LEU A 562 -20.17 -32.24 10.36
C LEU A 562 -20.03 -32.79 11.77
N GLU A 563 -19.28 -32.08 12.62
CA GLU A 563 -19.06 -32.45 14.03
C GLU A 563 -19.73 -31.43 14.97
N LEU A 564 -20.68 -31.91 15.77
CA LEU A 564 -21.37 -31.14 16.81
C LEU A 564 -20.90 -31.62 18.21
N PRO A 565 -20.02 -30.87 18.90
CA PRO A 565 -19.55 -31.22 20.24
C PRO A 565 -20.68 -31.04 21.29
N PRO A 566 -20.43 -31.45 22.57
CA PRO A 566 -21.35 -31.21 23.67
C PRO A 566 -21.89 -29.78 23.72
N HIS A 567 -23.16 -29.65 24.13
CA HIS A 567 -23.85 -28.37 24.32
C HIS A 567 -23.98 -27.50 23.05
N THR A 568 -23.72 -28.04 21.87
CA THR A 568 -24.00 -27.32 20.61
C THR A 568 -25.51 -27.16 20.43
N GLN A 569 -25.96 -25.95 20.11
CA GLN A 569 -27.34 -25.71 19.69
C GLN A 569 -27.41 -25.58 18.17
N VAL A 570 -28.23 -26.41 17.53
CA VAL A 570 -28.50 -26.34 16.09
C VAL A 570 -29.97 -26.01 15.87
N THR A 571 -30.24 -24.88 15.23
CA THR A 571 -31.58 -24.46 14.83
C THR A 571 -31.71 -24.48 13.31
N ILE A 572 -32.63 -25.29 12.81
CA ILE A 572 -32.85 -25.50 11.38
C ILE A 572 -34.21 -24.94 11.02
N ALA A 573 -34.26 -23.76 10.40
CA ALA A 573 -35.44 -23.20 9.76
C ALA A 573 -35.48 -23.49 8.25
N GLY A 574 -34.32 -23.72 7.64
CA GLY A 574 -34.13 -24.10 6.23
C GLY A 574 -33.83 -25.59 6.05
N GLN A 575 -32.69 -25.94 5.44
CA GLN A 575 -32.33 -27.34 5.22
C GLN A 575 -30.92 -27.67 5.70
N LEU A 576 -30.79 -28.76 6.46
CA LEU A 576 -29.53 -29.46 6.71
C LEU A 576 -29.57 -30.77 5.92
N LEU A 577 -28.70 -30.91 4.92
CA LEU A 577 -28.60 -32.10 4.08
C LEU A 577 -27.27 -32.82 4.34
N ILE A 578 -27.36 -34.07 4.79
CA ILE A 578 -26.24 -34.99 4.93
C ILE A 578 -26.39 -36.07 3.85
N GLU A 579 -25.50 -36.04 2.86
CA GLU A 579 -25.55 -36.95 1.72
C GLU A 579 -25.12 -38.38 2.07
N ASP A 580 -25.38 -39.30 1.15
CA ASP A 580 -24.94 -40.69 1.26
C ASP A 580 -23.41 -40.79 1.39
N GLY A 581 -22.93 -41.50 2.42
CA GLY A 581 -21.51 -41.60 2.75
C GLY A 581 -20.88 -40.34 3.36
N ALA A 582 -21.67 -39.34 3.75
CA ALA A 582 -21.20 -38.21 4.56
C ALA A 582 -21.23 -38.54 6.05
N TYR A 583 -20.35 -37.93 6.84
CA TYR A 583 -20.26 -38.12 8.29
C TYR A 583 -21.05 -37.04 9.04
N PHE A 584 -21.85 -37.46 10.02
CA PHE A 584 -22.61 -36.59 10.91
C PHE A 584 -22.43 -37.07 12.35
N PHE A 585 -21.50 -36.42 13.06
CA PHE A 585 -21.26 -36.67 14.47
C PHE A 585 -22.06 -35.66 15.31
N GLN A 586 -22.98 -36.18 16.12
CA GLN A 586 -23.74 -35.41 17.09
C GLN A 586 -23.46 -35.97 18.49
N ASP A 587 -22.84 -35.17 19.35
CA ASP A 587 -22.70 -35.50 20.76
C ASP A 587 -24.09 -35.62 21.43
N PRO A 588 -24.32 -36.56 22.37
CA PRO A 588 -25.60 -36.70 23.06
C PRO A 588 -26.10 -35.43 23.75
N GLN A 589 -25.21 -34.51 24.13
CA GLN A 589 -25.56 -33.24 24.76
C GLN A 589 -25.81 -32.11 23.74
N ALA A 590 -25.58 -32.35 22.44
CA ALA A 590 -25.91 -31.40 21.38
C ALA A 590 -27.41 -31.45 21.06
N LYS A 591 -28.04 -30.27 20.98
CA LYS A 591 -29.47 -30.10 20.70
C LYS A 591 -29.68 -29.72 19.24
N VAL A 592 -30.47 -30.49 18.52
CA VAL A 592 -30.85 -30.20 17.12
C VAL A 592 -32.36 -30.01 17.04
N ILE A 593 -32.78 -28.81 16.66
CA ILE A 593 -34.18 -28.39 16.64
C ILE A 593 -34.54 -27.92 15.23
N THR A 594 -35.68 -28.37 14.71
CA THR A 594 -36.27 -27.85 13.48
C THR A 594 -37.38 -26.85 13.83
N THR A 595 -37.46 -25.75 13.07
CA THR A 595 -38.49 -24.72 13.27
C THR A 595 -39.17 -24.35 11.95
N GLY A 596 -40.45 -24.01 11.99
CA GLY A 596 -41.22 -23.66 10.80
C GLY A 596 -41.21 -24.76 9.74
N ARG A 597 -40.62 -24.49 8.56
CA ARG A 597 -40.47 -25.45 7.45
C ARG A 597 -39.11 -26.13 7.41
N GLY A 598 -38.34 -26.00 8.49
CA GLY A 598 -37.00 -26.55 8.60
C GLY A 598 -36.96 -28.06 8.47
N LYS A 599 -35.92 -28.58 7.79
CA LYS A 599 -35.76 -30.02 7.57
C LYS A 599 -34.32 -30.46 7.81
N LEU A 600 -34.17 -31.53 8.59
CA LEU A 600 -32.97 -32.34 8.67
C LEU A 600 -33.13 -33.54 7.73
N HIS A 601 -32.33 -33.59 6.68
CA HIS A 601 -32.30 -34.66 5.68
C HIS A 601 -31.05 -35.52 5.90
N LEU A 602 -31.20 -36.63 6.63
CA LEU A 602 -30.18 -37.66 6.77
C LEU A 602 -30.47 -38.78 5.77
N VAL A 603 -29.65 -38.90 4.71
CA VAL A 603 -29.77 -40.01 3.75
C VAL A 603 -29.41 -41.34 4.44
N GLN A 604 -30.00 -42.45 4.00
CA GLN A 604 -29.89 -43.75 4.68
C GLN A 604 -28.43 -44.22 4.92
N GLY A 605 -27.51 -43.91 4.02
CA GLY A 605 -26.08 -44.23 4.18
C GLY A 605 -25.23 -43.10 4.78
N ALA A 606 -25.82 -42.11 5.44
CA ALA A 606 -25.08 -41.15 6.27
C ALA A 606 -24.47 -41.86 7.49
N LEU A 607 -23.18 -41.59 7.75
CA LEU A 607 -22.39 -42.23 8.80
C LEU A 607 -22.48 -41.43 10.10
N ARG A 608 -22.92 -42.06 11.20
CA ARG A 608 -23.16 -41.40 12.51
C ARG A 608 -21.94 -41.39 13.42
N SER A 609 -20.74 -41.33 12.86
CA SER A 609 -19.48 -41.33 13.59
C SER A 609 -18.68 -40.07 13.26
N LYS A 610 -17.62 -39.83 14.05
CA LYS A 610 -16.55 -38.94 13.60
C LYS A 610 -15.87 -39.50 12.35
N HIS A 611 -15.22 -38.64 11.59
CA HIS A 611 -14.43 -39.07 10.44
C HIS A 611 -13.12 -39.72 10.93
N PRO A 612 -12.94 -41.05 10.81
CA PRO A 612 -11.89 -41.76 11.54
C PRO A 612 -10.48 -41.25 11.23
N GLU A 613 -10.15 -41.07 9.95
CA GLU A 613 -8.80 -40.66 9.51
C GLU A 613 -8.50 -39.20 9.84
N LEU A 614 -9.38 -38.28 9.42
CA LEU A 614 -9.21 -36.85 9.68
C LEU A 614 -9.25 -36.52 11.18
N SER A 615 -10.18 -37.09 11.96
CA SER A 615 -10.23 -36.81 13.40
C SER A 615 -8.99 -37.31 14.14
N ALA A 616 -8.37 -38.42 13.71
CA ALA A 616 -7.10 -38.89 14.27
C ALA A 616 -5.96 -37.91 13.95
N ALA A 617 -5.86 -37.46 12.69
CA ALA A 617 -4.84 -36.51 12.26
C ALA A 617 -4.90 -35.19 13.05
N TYR A 618 -6.10 -34.68 13.32
CA TYR A 618 -6.27 -33.44 14.10
C TYR A 618 -6.16 -33.61 15.61
N SER A 619 -6.30 -34.82 16.15
CA SER A 619 -6.12 -35.06 17.59
C SER A 619 -4.64 -35.07 17.97
N GLN A 620 -3.78 -35.55 17.07
CA GLN A 620 -2.31 -35.53 17.25
C GLN A 620 -1.74 -34.12 17.12
N ALA A 621 -2.31 -33.28 16.26
CA ALA A 621 -1.84 -31.91 16.04
C ALA A 621 -2.21 -30.91 17.15
N SER A 622 -3.11 -31.26 18.08
CA SER A 622 -3.59 -30.34 19.14
C SER A 622 -2.86 -30.49 20.48
N THR A 623 -1.91 -31.41 20.57
CA THR A 623 -1.14 -31.70 21.79
C THR A 623 0.26 -31.09 21.80
N ASP A 624 0.67 -30.49 20.68
CA ASP A 624 1.88 -29.68 20.51
C ASP A 624 1.50 -28.20 20.41
#